data_AF-A0A645HTZ3-F1
#
_entry.id   AF-A0A645HTZ3-F1
#
_cell.length_a   1.000
_cell.length_b   1.000
_cell.length_c   1.000
_cell.angle_alpha   90.00
_cell.angle_beta   90.00
_cell.angle_gamma   90.00
#
_symmetry.space_group_name_H-M   'P 1'
#
loop_
_entity.id
_entity.type
_entity.pdbx_description
1 polymer ?
#
loop_
_entity_poly.entity_id
_entity_poly.type
_entity_poly.pdbx_seq_one_letter_code
_entity_poly.pdbx_strand_id
1 'polypeptide(L)'
;MLGSAGNIQSTLLLMLDIALTEQDMEAASYIAKVSEQTAYLYDLWTYNSYVAGFQLAVSEKDESKTLEFLQKLLEASQDSWDISASPLYRHLQENGGTFLKDHLPSSLADSMKTDECLAFLHGNPKFWDLVKKYAQD
;
A
#
# COMPACT_ATOMS: atom_id res chain seq x y z
N MET A 1 -12.15 13.10 12.53
CA MET A 1 -12.64 11.92 11.79
C MET A 1 -11.56 11.36 10.88
N LEU A 2 -11.15 12.04 9.80
CA LEU A 2 -10.11 11.52 8.89
C LEU A 2 -8.79 11.15 9.61
N GLY A 3 -8.27 12.04 10.46
CA GLY A 3 -7.07 11.74 11.24
C GLY A 3 -7.23 10.53 12.17
N SER A 4 -8.42 10.30 12.72
CA SER A 4 -8.71 9.13 13.56
C SER A 4 -8.73 7.84 12.73
N ALA A 5 -9.34 7.87 11.54
CA ALA A 5 -9.31 6.74 10.61
C ALA A 5 -7.88 6.42 10.15
N GLY A 6 -7.08 7.46 9.86
CA GLY A 6 -5.64 7.31 9.58
C GLY A 6 -4.88 6.66 10.73
N ASN A 7 -5.15 7.07 11.98
CA ASN A 7 -4.49 6.48 13.15
C ASN A 7 -4.87 5.00 13.35
N ILE A 8 -6.12 4.62 13.06
CA ILE A 8 -6.55 3.21 13.09
C ILE A 8 -5.76 2.43 12.02
N GLN A 9 -5.68 2.97 10.80
CA GLN A 9 -4.91 2.36 9.72
C GLN A 9 -3.44 2.15 10.12
N SER A 10 -2.77 3.19 10.63
CA SER A 10 -1.38 3.08 11.08
C SER A 10 -1.19 2.10 12.24
N THR A 11 -2.16 2.01 13.15
CA THR A 11 -2.13 1.05 14.26
C THR A 11 -2.24 -0.39 13.75
N LEU A 12 -3.09 -0.64 12.75
CA LEU A 12 -3.21 -1.97 12.14
C LEU A 12 -1.92 -2.39 11.42
N LEU A 13 -1.24 -1.45 10.74
CA LEU A 13 0.07 -1.74 10.12
C LEU A 13 1.13 -2.07 11.18
N LEU A 14 1.16 -1.32 12.30
CA LEU A 14 2.06 -1.64 13.41
C LEU A 14 1.76 -3.02 14.02
N MET A 15 0.49 -3.37 14.19
CA MET A 15 0.10 -4.70 14.67
C MET A 15 0.51 -5.81 13.70
N LEU A 16 0.42 -5.56 12.39
CA LEU A 16 0.91 -6.49 11.37
C LEU A 16 2.42 -6.70 11.53
N ASP A 17 3.20 -5.62 11.63
CA ASP A 17 4.66 -5.71 11.80
C ASP A 17 5.04 -6.51 13.06
N ILE A 18 4.29 -6.33 14.17
CA ILE A 18 4.46 -7.13 15.40
C ILE A 18 4.17 -8.61 15.13
N ALA A 19 3.02 -8.94 14.53
CA ALA A 19 2.64 -10.33 14.25
C ALA A 19 3.65 -11.03 13.31
N LEU A 20 4.15 -10.31 12.29
CA LEU A 20 5.20 -10.80 11.39
C LEU A 20 6.52 -11.05 12.15
N THR A 21 6.89 -10.17 13.08
CA THR A 21 8.07 -10.34 13.93
C THR A 21 7.95 -11.55 14.86
N GLU A 22 6.75 -11.80 15.38
CA GLU A 22 6.41 -12.96 16.22
C GLU A 22 6.23 -14.26 15.41
N GLN A 23 6.26 -14.18 14.07
CA GLN A 23 5.97 -15.27 13.14
C GLN A 23 4.56 -15.86 13.31
N ASP A 24 3.62 -15.08 13.85
CA ASP A 24 2.21 -15.46 13.94
C ASP A 24 1.51 -15.12 12.61
N MET A 25 1.64 -16.02 11.64
CA MET A 25 1.12 -15.83 10.29
C MET A 25 -0.41 -15.84 10.24
N GLU A 26 -1.09 -16.48 11.20
CA GLU A 26 -2.54 -16.46 11.31
C GLU A 26 -3.01 -15.07 11.74
N ALA A 27 -2.40 -14.50 12.79
CA ALA A 27 -2.68 -13.14 13.23
C ALA A 27 -2.30 -12.12 12.14
N ALA A 28 -1.14 -12.26 11.49
CA ALA A 28 -0.70 -11.37 10.43
C ALA A 28 -1.68 -11.35 9.24
N SER A 29 -2.14 -12.53 8.79
CA SER A 29 -3.14 -12.66 7.73
C SER A 29 -4.47 -12.01 8.12
N TYR A 30 -4.92 -12.22 9.35
CA TYR A 30 -6.14 -11.60 9.88
C TYR A 30 -6.02 -10.07 9.93
N ILE A 31 -4.92 -9.54 10.48
CA ILE A 31 -4.67 -8.10 10.61
C ILE A 31 -4.58 -7.45 9.23
N ALA A 32 -3.90 -8.08 8.26
CA ALA A 32 -3.83 -7.57 6.90
C ALA A 32 -5.22 -7.45 6.27
N LYS A 33 -6.10 -8.43 6.52
CA LYS A 33 -7.49 -8.37 6.04
C LYS A 33 -8.30 -7.27 6.71
N VAL A 34 -8.14 -7.08 8.02
CA VAL A 34 -8.80 -6.00 8.77
C VAL A 34 -8.30 -4.63 8.30
N SER A 35 -7.01 -4.48 7.99
CA SER A 35 -6.42 -3.27 7.45
C SER A 35 -7.00 -2.90 6.08
N GLU A 36 -7.09 -3.86 5.16
CA GLU A 36 -7.74 -3.68 3.84
C GLU A 36 -9.19 -3.20 4.00
N GLN A 37 -9.97 -3.88 4.84
CA GLN A 37 -11.38 -3.53 5.09
C GLN A 37 -11.53 -2.17 5.77
N THR A 38 -10.63 -1.81 6.67
CA THR A 38 -10.62 -0.51 7.35
C THR A 38 -10.42 0.62 6.35
N ALA A 39 -9.41 0.51 5.49
CA ALA A 39 -9.17 1.53 4.46
C ALA A 39 -10.39 1.70 3.54
N TYR A 40 -11.03 0.60 3.13
CA TYR A 40 -12.25 0.62 2.33
C TYR A 40 -13.46 1.24 3.07
N LEU A 41 -13.76 0.79 4.28
CA LEU A 41 -14.96 1.23 5.03
C LEU A 41 -14.88 2.69 5.46
N TYR A 42 -13.68 3.22 5.65
CA TYR A 42 -13.45 4.61 6.04
C TYR A 42 -13.16 5.52 4.84
N ASP A 43 -13.46 5.10 3.60
CA ASP A 43 -13.21 5.87 2.37
C ASP A 43 -11.79 6.48 2.31
N LEU A 44 -10.81 5.76 2.85
CA LEU A 44 -9.40 6.15 2.73
C LEU A 44 -8.94 5.91 1.30
N TRP A 45 -7.80 6.49 0.93
CA TRP A 45 -7.24 6.28 -0.40
C TRP A 45 -7.07 4.78 -0.66
N THR A 46 -7.54 4.29 -1.82
CA THR A 46 -7.45 2.88 -2.24
C THR A 46 -6.05 2.30 -2.07
N TYR A 47 -5.00 3.11 -2.26
CA TYR A 47 -3.62 2.75 -1.96
C TYR A 47 -3.46 2.09 -0.58
N ASN A 48 -4.10 2.64 0.47
CA ASN A 48 -4.02 2.13 1.83
C ASN A 48 -4.60 0.72 1.99
N SER A 49 -5.53 0.31 1.13
CA SER A 49 -6.14 -1.04 1.17
C SER A 49 -5.14 -2.14 0.77
N TYR A 50 -4.05 -1.78 0.08
CA TYR A 50 -3.09 -2.76 -0.46
C TYR A 50 -1.79 -2.85 0.35
N VAL A 51 -1.49 -1.89 1.22
CA VAL A 51 -0.21 -1.81 1.95
C VAL A 51 0.03 -3.04 2.82
N ALA A 52 -0.96 -3.42 3.64
CA ALA A 52 -0.82 -4.54 4.56
C ALA A 52 -0.68 -5.89 3.83
N GLY A 53 -1.43 -6.06 2.72
CA GLY A 53 -1.33 -7.25 1.87
C GLY A 53 0.05 -7.36 1.22
N PHE A 54 0.62 -6.23 0.77
CA PHE A 54 1.98 -6.16 0.24
C PHE A 54 3.03 -6.56 1.29
N GLN A 55 2.98 -5.98 2.51
CA GLN A 55 3.91 -6.30 3.59
C GLN A 55 3.87 -7.79 3.96
N LEU A 56 2.67 -8.38 4.04
CA LEU A 56 2.50 -9.80 4.29
C LEU A 56 3.14 -10.65 3.18
N ALA A 57 2.86 -10.33 1.90
CA ALA A 57 3.41 -11.08 0.77
C ALA A 57 4.94 -11.01 0.70
N VAL A 58 5.53 -9.83 1.00
CA VAL A 58 6.98 -9.64 1.09
C VAL A 58 7.57 -10.49 2.21
N SER A 59 6.93 -10.52 3.39
CA SER A 59 7.38 -11.35 4.52
C SER A 59 7.34 -12.85 4.20
N GLU A 60 6.30 -13.30 3.48
CA GLU A 60 6.16 -14.67 2.98
C GLU A 60 7.16 -15.01 1.86
N LYS A 61 7.82 -13.99 1.26
CA LYS A 61 8.59 -14.10 0.02
C LYS A 61 7.79 -14.74 -1.13
N ASP A 62 6.48 -14.51 -1.14
CA ASP A 62 5.60 -14.98 -2.22
C ASP A 62 5.75 -14.04 -3.42
N GLU A 63 6.54 -14.45 -4.41
CA GLU A 63 6.80 -13.63 -5.59
C GLU A 63 5.51 -13.23 -6.33
N SER A 64 4.57 -14.15 -6.46
CA SER A 64 3.34 -13.93 -7.23
C SER A 64 2.46 -12.90 -6.55
N LYS A 65 2.20 -13.07 -5.24
CA LYS A 65 1.39 -12.13 -4.47
C LYS A 65 2.08 -10.78 -4.32
N THR A 66 3.40 -10.77 -4.14
CA THR A 66 4.15 -9.52 -3.99
C THR A 66 4.03 -8.69 -5.26
N LEU A 67 4.18 -9.30 -6.44
CA LEU A 67 3.98 -8.62 -7.72
C LEU A 67 2.54 -8.15 -7.92
N GLU A 68 1.56 -8.95 -7.52
CA GLU A 68 0.14 -8.57 -7.60
C GLU A 68 -0.15 -7.32 -6.75
N PHE A 69 0.29 -7.30 -5.49
CA PHE A 69 0.08 -6.15 -4.61
C PHE A 69 0.90 -4.94 -5.03
N LEU A 70 2.13 -5.13 -5.51
CA LEU A 70 2.95 -4.04 -6.03
C LEU A 70 2.27 -3.36 -7.23
N GLN A 71 1.72 -4.15 -8.15
CA GLN A 71 0.95 -3.61 -9.27
C GLN A 71 -0.26 -2.80 -8.78
N LYS A 72 -1.02 -3.34 -7.83
CA LYS A 72 -2.18 -2.65 -7.23
C LYS A 72 -1.79 -1.32 -6.55
N LEU A 73 -0.66 -1.28 -5.83
CA LEU A 73 -0.14 -0.07 -5.19
C LEU A 73 0.25 0.99 -6.23
N LEU A 74 0.97 0.59 -7.29
CA LEU A 74 1.39 1.50 -8.37
C LEU A 74 0.18 2.01 -9.16
N GLU A 75 -0.83 1.18 -9.41
CA GLU A 75 -2.07 1.59 -10.05
C GLU A 75 -2.86 2.56 -9.17
N ALA A 76 -3.11 2.21 -7.91
CA ALA A 76 -3.87 3.06 -6.98
C ALA A 76 -3.15 4.38 -6.64
N SER A 77 -1.82 4.42 -6.69
CA SER A 77 -1.05 5.66 -6.48
C SER A 77 -1.27 6.72 -7.57
N GLN A 78 -1.81 6.34 -8.73
CA GLN A 78 -2.17 7.27 -9.81
C GLN A 78 -3.60 7.81 -9.68
N ASP A 79 -4.39 7.30 -8.75
CA ASP A 79 -5.75 7.76 -8.53
C ASP A 79 -5.76 9.11 -7.84
N SER A 80 -6.58 10.03 -8.35
CA SER A 80 -6.88 11.27 -7.62
C SER A 80 -7.80 10.92 -6.46
N TRP A 81 -7.31 11.06 -5.23
CA TRP A 81 -8.12 10.87 -4.03
C TRP A 81 -8.80 12.16 -3.63
N ASP A 82 -10.06 12.34 -4.06
CA ASP A 82 -10.93 13.41 -3.57
C ASP A 82 -11.65 12.96 -2.30
N ILE A 83 -11.11 13.36 -1.16
CA ILE A 83 -11.68 13.03 0.13
C ILE A 83 -13.04 13.69 0.38
N SER A 84 -13.31 14.82 -0.26
CA SER A 84 -14.56 15.58 -0.06
C SER A 84 -15.77 14.88 -0.71
N ALA A 85 -15.52 14.01 -1.69
CA ALA A 85 -16.54 13.16 -2.31
C ALA A 85 -17.13 12.11 -1.35
N SER A 86 -16.40 11.73 -0.29
CA SER A 86 -16.91 10.81 0.73
C SER A 86 -17.93 11.51 1.64
N PRO A 87 -19.12 10.91 1.87
CA PRO A 87 -20.07 11.40 2.86
C PRO A 87 -19.50 11.49 4.28
N LEU A 88 -18.48 10.69 4.62
CA LEU A 88 -17.80 10.69 5.93
C LEU A 88 -16.97 11.97 6.13
N TYR A 89 -16.50 12.56 5.04
CA TYR A 89 -15.57 13.69 5.06
C TYR A 89 -16.01 14.87 4.21
N ARG A 90 -17.29 14.96 3.85
CA ARG A 90 -17.92 16.04 3.05
C ARG A 90 -17.64 17.49 3.48
N HIS A 91 -17.11 17.69 4.68
CA HIS A 91 -16.77 19.00 5.25
C HIS A 91 -15.27 19.33 5.16
N LEU A 92 -14.45 18.38 4.70
CA LEU A 92 -13.05 18.61 4.41
C LEU A 92 -12.93 19.21 3.00
N GLN A 93 -12.01 20.15 2.85
CA GLN A 93 -11.60 20.62 1.53
C GLN A 93 -10.64 19.61 0.90
N GLU A 94 -10.64 19.53 -0.42
CA GLU A 94 -9.68 18.73 -1.18
C GLU A 94 -8.26 19.18 -0.82
N ASN A 95 -7.48 18.28 -0.22
CA ASN A 95 -6.11 18.57 0.20
C ASN A 95 -5.14 17.57 -0.46
N GLY A 96 -4.43 18.03 -1.49
CA GLY A 96 -3.14 17.46 -1.87
C GLY A 96 -3.12 16.13 -2.63
N GLY A 97 -4.28 15.56 -3.01
CA GLY A 97 -4.37 14.32 -3.78
C GLY A 97 -3.61 14.39 -5.12
N THR A 98 -3.63 15.55 -5.77
CA THR A 98 -2.94 15.79 -7.06
C THR A 98 -1.42 15.75 -6.93
N PHE A 99 -0.85 16.32 -5.86
CA PHE A 99 0.61 16.31 -5.66
C PHE A 99 1.15 14.90 -5.46
N LEU A 100 0.44 14.10 -4.65
CA LEU A 100 0.80 12.71 -4.40
C LEU A 100 0.65 11.86 -5.66
N LYS A 101 -0.43 12.05 -6.44
CA LYS A 101 -0.62 11.36 -7.72
C LYS A 101 0.53 11.56 -8.71
N ASP A 102 1.06 12.78 -8.81
CA ASP A 102 2.07 13.12 -9.81
C ASP A 102 3.48 12.60 -9.47
N HIS A 103 3.77 12.36 -8.19
CA HIS A 103 5.13 12.02 -7.72
C HIS A 103 5.24 10.65 -7.04
N LEU A 104 4.15 10.14 -6.46
CA LEU A 104 4.19 8.89 -5.71
C LEU A 104 4.48 7.67 -6.59
N PRO A 105 3.87 7.49 -7.78
CA PRO A 105 4.11 6.29 -8.59
C PRO A 105 5.59 6.12 -8.97
N SER A 106 6.24 7.20 -9.41
CA SER A 106 7.66 7.18 -9.81
C SER A 106 8.58 7.02 -8.61
N SER A 107 8.37 7.79 -7.54
CA SER A 107 9.14 7.68 -6.29
C SER A 107 9.04 6.27 -5.69
N LEU A 108 7.83 5.69 -5.70
CA LEU A 108 7.59 4.33 -5.25
C LEU A 108 8.38 3.35 -6.12
N ALA A 109 8.22 3.40 -7.44
CA ALA A 109 8.92 2.53 -8.37
C ALA A 109 10.46 2.63 -8.25
N ASP A 110 10.99 3.85 -8.08
CA ASP A 110 12.42 4.06 -7.88
C ASP A 110 12.93 3.48 -6.57
N SER A 111 12.18 3.61 -5.47
CA SER A 111 12.54 3.01 -4.18
C SER A 111 12.64 1.48 -4.25
N MET A 112 11.78 0.82 -5.05
CA MET A 112 11.76 -0.63 -5.20
C MET A 112 13.06 -1.19 -5.82
N LYS A 113 13.76 -0.39 -6.64
CA LYS A 113 15.01 -0.82 -7.31
C LYS A 113 16.13 -1.13 -6.30
N THR A 114 16.07 -0.52 -5.11
CA THR A 114 17.12 -0.59 -4.09
C THR A 114 16.63 -1.19 -2.76
N ASP A 115 15.35 -1.56 -2.66
CA ASP A 115 14.78 -2.11 -1.44
C ASP A 115 15.28 -3.55 -1.20
N GLU A 116 16.04 -3.75 -0.12
CA GLU A 116 16.56 -5.05 0.27
C GLU A 116 15.44 -6.08 0.56
N CYS A 117 14.27 -5.62 1.02
CA CYS A 117 13.12 -6.48 1.26
C CYS A 117 12.61 -7.12 -0.03
N LEU A 118 12.90 -6.52 -1.20
CA LEU A 118 12.50 -7.01 -2.51
C LEU A 118 13.63 -7.69 -3.29
N ALA A 119 14.81 -7.87 -2.68
CA ALA A 119 15.94 -8.52 -3.33
C ALA A 119 15.59 -9.93 -3.85
N PHE A 120 14.62 -10.61 -3.23
CA PHE A 120 14.12 -11.92 -3.68
C PHE A 120 13.41 -11.87 -5.05
N LEU A 121 12.93 -10.70 -5.50
CA LEU A 121 12.30 -10.50 -6.81
C LEU A 121 13.29 -10.16 -7.92
N HIS A 122 14.56 -9.88 -7.63
CA HIS A 122 15.53 -9.39 -8.63
C HIS A 122 15.78 -10.39 -9.77
N GLY A 123 15.55 -11.69 -9.54
CA GLY A 123 15.63 -12.73 -10.57
C GLY A 123 14.38 -12.83 -11.46
N ASN A 124 13.30 -12.11 -11.13
CA ASN A 124 12.02 -12.18 -11.81
C ASN A 124 11.88 -11.04 -12.83
N PRO A 125 11.83 -11.32 -14.15
CA PRO A 125 11.72 -10.27 -15.17
C PRO A 125 10.47 -9.38 -15.02
N LYS A 126 9.36 -9.95 -14.54
CA LYS A 126 8.10 -9.22 -14.37
C LYS A 126 8.21 -8.09 -13.34
N PHE A 127 9.07 -8.26 -12.34
CA PHE A 127 9.37 -7.21 -11.38
C PHE A 127 9.97 -5.99 -12.07
N TRP A 128 11.01 -6.21 -12.87
CA TRP A 128 11.70 -5.13 -13.58
C TRP A 128 10.83 -4.48 -14.66
N ASP A 129 10.01 -5.26 -15.37
CA ASP A 129 9.03 -4.72 -16.32
C ASP A 129 8.03 -3.79 -15.61
N LEU A 130 7.54 -4.20 -14.43
CA LEU A 130 6.62 -3.40 -13.63
C LEU A 130 7.27 -2.13 -13.10
N VAL A 131 8.47 -2.21 -12.51
CA VAL A 131 9.20 -1.06 -11.99
C VAL A 131 9.53 -0.07 -13.11
N LYS A 132 10.01 -0.55 -14.26
CA LYS A 132 10.35 0.29 -15.41
C LYS A 132 9.13 1.01 -15.99
N LYS A 133 7.94 0.42 -15.93
CA LYS A 133 6.70 1.05 -16.40
C LYS A 133 6.37 2.35 -15.65
N TYR A 134 6.78 2.46 -14.38
CA TYR A 134 6.37 3.57 -13.50
C TYR A 134 7.51 4.47 -13.03
N ALA A 135 8.77 4.01 -13.10
CA ALA A 135 9.93 4.83 -12.77
C ALA A 135 10.07 6.05 -13.72
N GLN A 136 10.68 7.13 -13.22
CA GLN A 136 11.13 8.22 -14.10
C GLN A 136 12.42 7.79 -14.83
N ASP A 137 12.55 8.23 -16.09
CA ASP A 137 13.76 8.03 -16.92
C ASP A 137 14.98 8.80 -16.35
#